data_AF-A0A7C0VXT7-F1
#
_entry.id   AF-A0A7C0VXT7-F1
#
_cell.length_a   1.000
_cell.length_b   1.000
_cell.length_c   1.000
_cell.angle_alpha   90.00
_cell.angle_beta   90.00
_cell.angle_gamma   90.00
#
_symmetry.space_group_name_H-M   'P 1'
#
loop_
_entity.id
_entity.type
_entity.pdbx_description
1 polymer ?
#
loop_
_entity_poly.entity_id
_entity_poly.type
_entity_poly.pdbx_seq_one_letter_code
_entity_poly.pdbx_strand_id
1 'polypeptide(L)' 'MWYLYIIQKKDRYYTGITTNIENRLRQHGNQPLLYIENHENKFQAAKREREIKGWSKLKKEELIAKFNKVSLP' A
#
# COMPACT_ATOMS: atom_id res chain seq x y z
N MET A 1 -6.82 -5.33 -13.22
CA MET A 1 -5.76 -4.62 -12.48
C MET A 1 -5.93 -4.88 -10.99
N TRP A 2 -4.85 -5.18 -10.28
CA TRP A 2 -4.82 -5.32 -8.83
C TRP A 2 -3.99 -4.20 -8.22
N TYR A 3 -4.48 -3.61 -7.15
CA TYR A 3 -3.80 -2.58 -6.38
C TYR A 3 -3.19 -3.21 -5.14
N LEU A 4 -1.90 -2.98 -4.93
CA LEU A 4 -1.30 -3.07 -3.61
C LEU A 4 -1.34 -1.69 -2.97
N TYR A 5 -1.68 -1.62 -1.69
CA TYR A 5 -1.78 -0.35 -0.98
C TYR A 5 -1.19 -0.44 0.42
N ILE A 6 -0.75 0.71 0.92
CA ILE A 6 -0.38 0.91 2.32
C ILE A 6 -1.23 2.05 2.88
N ILE A 7 -1.87 1.82 4.02
CA ILE A 7 -2.59 2.86 4.78
C ILE A 7 -1.96 3.05 6.16
N GLN A 8 -2.15 4.24 6.72
CA GLN A 8 -1.87 4.49 8.13
C GLN A 8 -2.90 3.77 9.01
N LYS A 9 -2.45 3.08 10.06
CA LYS A 9 -3.31 2.45 11.08
C LYS A 9 -2.71 2.68 12.46
N LYS A 10 -3.17 3.73 13.16
CA LYS A 10 -2.63 4.13 14.47
C LYS A 10 -1.09 4.22 14.42
N ASP A 11 -0.39 3.31 15.08
CA ASP A 11 1.08 3.28 15.14
C ASP A 11 1.77 2.34 14.13
N ARG A 12 0.99 1.75 13.21
CA ARG A 12 1.46 0.73 12.26
C ARG A 12 1.01 1.04 10.84
N TYR A 13 1.70 0.40 9.89
CA TYR A 13 1.32 0.39 8.49
C TYR A 13 0.54 -0.88 8.17
N TYR A 14 -0.64 -0.73 7.57
CA TYR A 14 -1.39 -1.85 7.04
C TYR A 14 -1.12 -1.98 5.54
N THR A 15 -0.73 -3.18 5.10
CA THR A 15 -0.49 -3.50 3.69
C THR A 15 -1.52 -4.49 3.22
N GLY A 16 -2.17 -4.19 2.09
CA GLY A 16 -3.20 -5.03 1.50
C GLY A 16 -3.17 -5.01 -0.02
N ILE A 17 -3.92 -5.93 -0.62
CA ILE A 17 -4.24 -5.89 -2.05
C ILE A 17 -5.76 -5.82 -2.29
N THR A 18 -6.19 -5.24 -3.40
CA THR A 18 -7.62 -5.13 -3.78
C THR A 18 -7.75 -4.87 -5.28
N THR A 19 -8.90 -5.15 -5.87
CA THR A 19 -9.25 -4.70 -7.23
C THR A 19 -10.04 -3.38 -7.23
N ASN A 20 -10.52 -2.94 -6.05
CA ASN A 20 -11.25 -1.69 -5.88
C ASN A 20 -10.71 -0.96 -4.64
N ILE A 21 -9.89 0.08 -4.88
CA ILE A 21 -9.22 0.82 -3.80
C ILE A 21 -10.20 1.69 -3.00
N GLU A 22 -11.12 2.37 -3.66
CA GLU A 22 -12.09 3.28 -3.02
C GLU A 22 -12.97 2.54 -2.02
N ASN A 23 -13.59 1.44 -2.44
CA ASN A 23 -14.41 0.61 -1.55
C ASN A 23 -13.58 0.06 -0.38
N ARG A 24 -12.32 -0.29 -0.63
CA ARG A 24 -11.44 -0.83 0.41
C ARG A 24 -11.04 0.24 1.44
N LEU A 25 -10.78 1.47 1.00
CA LEU A 25 -10.53 2.59 1.91
C LEU A 25 -11.74 2.88 2.78
N ARG A 26 -12.96 2.85 2.21
CA ARG A 26 -14.21 2.98 2.97
C ARG A 26 -14.36 1.90 4.05
N GLN A 27 -14.06 0.65 3.73
CA GLN A 27 -14.09 -0.47 4.70
C GLN A 27 -13.10 -0.26 5.86
N HIS A 28 -11.99 0.45 5.62
CA HIS A 28 -11.02 0.79 6.65
C HIS A 28 -11.35 2.08 7.41
N GLY A 29 -12.48 2.73 7.12
CA GLY A 29 -12.85 4.00 7.74
C GLY A 29 -12.06 5.18 7.18
N ASN A 30 -11.80 5.19 5.87
CA ASN A 30 -11.12 6.26 5.13
C ASN A 30 -9.78 6.67 5.76
N GLN A 31 -8.99 5.70 6.21
CA GLN A 31 -7.64 5.96 6.68
C GLN A 31 -6.77 6.54 5.55
N PRO A 32 -5.77 7.38 5.88
CA PRO A 32 -4.85 7.94 4.89
C PRO A 32 -4.17 6.86 4.05
N LEU A 33 -4.33 6.96 2.73
CA LEU A 33 -3.60 6.17 1.76
C LEU A 33 -2.18 6.75 1.62
N LEU A 34 -1.17 5.95 1.94
CA LEU A 34 0.23 6.38 1.95
C LEU A 34 1.01 5.89 0.73
N TYR A 35 0.57 4.79 0.13
CA TYR A 35 1.22 4.18 -1.02
C TYR A 35 0.21 3.37 -1.82
N ILE A 36 0.35 3.37 -3.14
CA ILE A 36 -0.41 2.51 -4.03
C ILE A 36 0.45 2.06 -5.21
N GLU A 37 0.34 0.80 -5.61
CA GLU A 37 1.08 0.17 -6.70
C GLU A 37 0.16 -0.74 -7.51
N ASN A 38 0.29 -0.71 -8.83
CA ASN A 38 -0.54 -1.48 -9.75
C ASN A 38 0.17 -2.77 -10.18
N HIS A 39 -0.60 -3.84 -10.27
CA HIS A 39 -0.15 -5.13 -10.78
C HIS A 39 -1.18 -5.71 -11.76
N GLU A 40 -0.71 -6.45 -12.74
CA GLU A 40 -1.57 -7.01 -13.79
C GLU A 40 -2.52 -8.06 -13.23
N ASN A 41 -2.02 -8.90 -12.31
CA ASN A 41 -2.74 -10.04 -11.76
C ASN A 41 -2.56 -10.17 -10.25
N LYS A 42 -3.45 -11.00 -9.65
CA LYS A 42 -3.49 -11.27 -8.21
C LYS A 42 -2.19 -11.86 -7.69
N PHE A 43 -1.53 -12.71 -8.46
CA PHE A 43 -0.33 -13.42 -8.04
C PHE A 43 0.85 -12.47 -7.85
N GLN A 44 1.07 -11.56 -8.80
CA GLN A 44 2.08 -10.50 -8.69
C GLN A 44 1.80 -9.61 -7.46
N ALA A 45 0.55 -9.13 -7.30
CA ALA A 45 0.17 -8.30 -6.16
C ALA A 45 0.37 -9.02 -4.81
N ALA A 46 -0.04 -10.28 -4.71
CA ALA A 46 0.11 -11.07 -3.49
C ALA A 46 1.57 -11.41 -3.16
N LYS A 47 2.41 -11.64 -4.18
CA LYS A 47 3.85 -11.79 -4.01
C LYS A 47 4.44 -10.52 -3.39
N ARG A 48 4.13 -9.36 -3.96
CA ARG A 48 4.60 -8.07 -3.49
C ARG A 48 4.10 -7.74 -2.08
N GLU A 49 2.84 -8.04 -1.80
CA GLU A 49 2.23 -7.86 -0.48
C GLU A 49 2.99 -8.64 0.60
N ARG A 50 3.35 -9.90 0.31
CA ARG A 50 4.12 -10.75 1.22
C ARG A 50 5.52 -10.18 1.49
N GLU A 51 6.19 -9.71 0.44
CA GLU A 51 7.50 -9.06 0.56
C GLU A 51 7.42 -7.84 1.50
N ILE A 52 6.49 -6.93 1.21
CA ILE A 52 6.34 -5.69 1.98
C ILE A 52 5.90 -5.99 3.42
N LYS A 53 5.01 -6.95 3.65
CA LYS A 53 4.59 -7.35 5.01
C LYS A 53 5.79 -7.74 5.88
N GLY A 54 6.78 -8.43 5.30
CA GLY A 54 8.02 -8.83 5.99
C GLY A 54 9.06 -7.72 6.20
N TRP A 55 8.86 -6.52 5.65
CA TRP A 55 9.81 -5.42 5.82
C TRP A 55 9.74 -4.77 7.19
N SER A 56 10.89 -4.23 7.62
CA SER A 56 10.98 -3.33 8.76
C SER A 56 10.14 -2.06 8.56
N LYS A 57 9.78 -1.40 9.66
CA LYS A 57 9.05 -0.12 9.62
C LYS A 57 9.79 0.93 8.79
N LEU A 58 11.10 1.08 9.03
CA LEU A 58 11.97 2.01 8.31
C LEU A 58 11.92 1.79 6.79
N LYS A 59 12.02 0.54 6.33
CA LYS A 59 12.01 0.22 4.89
C LYS A 59 10.66 0.53 4.24
N LYS A 60 9.55 0.40 4.97
CA LYS A 60 8.23 0.83 4.49
C LYS A 60 8.14 2.36 4.40
N GLU A 61 8.69 3.07 5.38
CA GLU A 61 8.74 4.54 5.37
C GLU A 61 9.55 5.07 4.20
N GLU A 62 10.69 4.44 3.88
CA GLU A 62 11.47 4.78 2.68
C GLU A 62 10.67 4.57 1.39
N LEU A 63 9.90 3.48 1.28
CA LEU A 63 9.05 3.22 0.12
C LEU A 63 7.98 4.32 -0.02
N ILE A 64 7.28 4.64 1.07
CA ILE A 64 6.26 5.70 1.11
C ILE A 64 6.88 7.06 0.76
N ALA A 65 8.03 7.40 1.33
CA ALA A 65 8.72 8.65 1.08
C ALA A 65 9.15 8.78 -0.40
N LYS A 66 9.66 7.70 -1.00
CA LYS A 66 10.02 7.69 -2.43
C LYS A 66 8.80 7.91 -3.31
N PHE A 67 7.67 7.27 -3.00
CA PHE A 67 6.42 7.46 -3.73
C PHE A 67 5.90 8.89 -3.66
N ASN A 68 5.92 9.50 -2.47
CA ASN A 68 5.49 10.89 -2.28
C ASN A 68 6.42 11.89 -2.98
N LYS A 69 7.74 11.64 -3.01
CA LYS A 69 8.70 12.49 -3.74
C LYS A 69 8.49 12.47 -5.25
N VAL A 70 8.06 11.34 -5.82
CA VAL A 70 7.72 11.26 -7.25
C VAL A 70 6.42 12.01 -7.56
N SER A 71 5.59 12.26 -6.55
CA SER A 71 4.29 12.93 -6.67
C SER A 71 4.34 14.44 -6.41
N LEU A 72 5.51 14.98 -6.06
CA LEU A 72 5.75 16.42 -5.89
C LEU A 72 6.70 16.89 -7.00
N PRO A 73 6.33 17.92 -7.79
CA PRO A 73 7.25 18.56 -8.74
C PRO A 73 8.40 19.29 -8.03
#